data_AF-A0A957LLE3-F1
#
_entry.id   AF-A0A957LLE3-F1
#
_cell.length_a   1.000
_cell.length_b   1.000
_cell.length_c   1.000
_cell.angle_alpha   90.00
_cell.angle_beta   90.00
_cell.angle_gamma   90.00
#
_symmetry.space_group_name_H-M   'P 1'
#
loop_
_entity.id
_entity.type
_entity.pdbx_description
1 polymer ?
#
loop_
_entity_poly.entity_id
_entity_poly.type
_entity_poly.pdbx_seq_one_letter_code
_entity_poly.pdbx_strand_id
1 'polypeptide(L)'
;NCPASGGGGGGGGGATARPVTVNGSLAFNRLGGSELRIQQRSGAYCGHDVDARHVGVVDPTLNWGDNYASFTANFDPANMAGDYAYAWQAGVHDRASRVLNLGVNNHSPLDGEAYFGYGARVQDDSDGVLVADGIYCNWAAPGSSGGMQAYAQRQFVTFNTGTGHFYMPAGGSDMRYAPTNSCQYDGTDSFWYDRDLDGTVNETTDDLAVTPTSANPFDLMAAVETDGDGTPTIAEAIAARGYDEPVAP
;
A
#
# COMPACT_ATOMS: atom_id res chain seq x y z
N ASN A 1 -2.05 20.03 4.59
CA ASN A 1 -3.44 20.40 4.20
C ASN A 1 -4.33 20.56 5.43
N CYS A 2 -4.25 21.69 6.16
CA CYS A 2 -5.18 21.97 7.27
C CYS A 2 -6.25 22.98 6.80
N PRO A 3 -7.56 22.70 6.93
CA PRO A 3 -8.64 23.57 6.43
C PRO A 3 -8.81 24.82 7.28
N ALA A 4 -9.01 26.00 6.66
CA ALA A 4 -9.14 27.30 7.35
C ALA A 4 -10.33 27.26 8.32
N SER A 5 -10.10 27.50 9.60
CA SER A 5 -11.21 27.75 10.53
C SER A 5 -11.88 29.05 10.10
N GLY A 6 -13.18 28.99 9.82
CA GLY A 6 -13.94 30.00 9.10
C GLY A 6 -13.74 31.45 9.53
N GLY A 7 -13.63 32.31 8.51
CA GLY A 7 -13.71 33.76 8.56
C GLY A 7 -13.61 34.25 7.13
N GLY A 8 -14.73 34.65 6.53
CA GLY A 8 -14.82 34.98 5.11
C GLY A 8 -13.90 36.12 4.67
N GLY A 9 -13.58 36.13 3.38
CA GLY A 9 -12.89 37.24 2.73
C GLY A 9 -11.79 36.75 1.80
N GLY A 10 -12.03 36.85 0.49
CA GLY A 10 -11.04 36.54 -0.53
C GLY A 10 -9.80 37.43 -0.45
N GLY A 11 -8.70 36.93 -1.00
CA GLY A 11 -7.47 37.68 -1.19
C GLY A 11 -6.26 36.76 -1.15
N GLY A 12 -5.62 36.54 -2.29
CA GLY A 12 -4.38 35.79 -2.39
C GLY A 12 -3.27 36.44 -1.55
N GLY A 13 -2.52 35.61 -0.81
CA GLY A 13 -1.33 36.05 -0.08
C GLY A 13 -0.92 35.04 0.99
N GLY A 14 0.22 34.36 0.77
CA GLY A 14 1.03 33.67 1.76
C GLY A 14 0.35 32.56 2.57
N ALA A 15 0.62 31.29 2.23
CA ALA A 15 0.26 30.17 3.09
C ALA A 15 0.92 30.36 4.47
N THR A 16 0.17 30.83 5.46
CA THR A 16 0.62 30.84 6.85
C THR A 16 0.78 29.40 7.29
N ALA A 17 2.00 29.02 7.68
CA ALA A 17 2.27 27.70 8.22
C ALA A 17 1.34 27.48 9.43
N ARG A 18 0.52 26.44 9.35
CA ARG A 18 -0.44 26.12 10.41
C ARG A 18 0.24 25.16 11.36
N PRO A 19 0.01 25.31 12.69
CA PRO A 19 0.59 24.38 13.63
C PRO A 19 0.07 22.97 13.34
N VAL A 20 0.99 22.02 13.36
CA VAL A 20 0.72 20.59 13.20
C VAL A 20 1.29 19.91 14.44
N THR A 21 0.51 19.00 15.03
CA THR A 21 0.97 18.11 16.10
C THR A 21 1.10 16.71 15.54
N VAL A 22 2.30 16.13 15.62
CA VAL A 22 2.51 14.73 15.24
C VAL A 22 2.17 13.85 16.43
N ASN A 23 1.22 12.95 16.23
CA ASN A 23 0.83 11.96 17.22
C ASN A 23 1.35 10.59 16.79
N GLY A 24 1.78 9.79 17.75
CA GLY A 24 2.20 8.40 17.55
C GLY A 24 1.70 7.51 18.69
N SER A 25 1.39 6.28 18.36
CA SER A 25 1.07 5.22 19.33
C SER A 25 1.79 3.94 18.95
N LEU A 26 2.17 3.17 19.97
CA LEU A 26 2.63 1.80 19.85
C LEU A 26 1.82 0.96 20.84
N ALA A 27 1.01 0.05 20.33
CA ALA A 27 0.36 -0.99 21.10
C ALA A 27 1.07 -2.31 20.85
N PHE A 28 1.13 -3.18 21.85
CA PHE A 28 1.66 -4.52 21.69
C PHE A 28 1.03 -5.49 22.68
N ASN A 29 0.90 -6.75 22.26
CA ASN A 29 0.44 -7.84 23.10
C ASN A 29 1.31 -9.08 22.82
N ARG A 30 1.87 -9.67 23.88
CA ARG A 30 2.63 -10.91 23.78
C ARG A 30 1.75 -12.07 24.22
N LEU A 31 1.29 -12.85 23.24
CA LEU A 31 0.41 -14.00 23.48
C LEU A 31 1.18 -15.27 23.82
N GLY A 32 2.49 -15.32 23.54
CA GLY A 32 3.33 -16.45 23.89
C GLY A 32 4.82 -16.22 23.62
N GLY A 33 5.60 -17.31 23.72
CA GLY A 33 7.02 -17.29 23.37
C GLY A 33 7.27 -16.96 21.90
N SER A 34 6.38 -17.44 21.03
CA SER A 34 6.45 -17.40 19.56
C SER A 34 5.38 -16.51 18.92
N GLU A 35 4.74 -15.61 19.67
CA GLU A 35 3.75 -14.69 19.12
C GLU A 35 3.79 -13.34 19.84
N LEU A 36 4.13 -12.31 19.08
CA LEU A 36 4.08 -10.91 19.44
C LEU A 36 3.21 -10.18 18.40
N ARG A 37 2.17 -9.50 18.87
CA ARG A 37 1.36 -8.60 18.06
C ARG A 37 1.77 -7.18 18.37
N ILE A 38 2.02 -6.38 17.34
CA ILE A 38 2.33 -4.95 17.48
C ILE A 38 1.47 -4.15 16.52
N GLN A 39 1.11 -2.94 16.95
CA GLN A 39 0.58 -1.92 16.06
C GLN A 39 1.21 -0.58 16.36
N GLN A 40 1.78 0.04 15.33
CA GLN A 40 2.24 1.41 15.36
C GLN A 40 1.33 2.25 14.46
N ARG A 41 0.82 3.36 15.00
CA ARG A 41 0.10 4.36 14.21
C ARG A 41 0.75 5.71 14.38
N SER A 42 0.74 6.53 13.34
CA SER A 42 1.23 7.90 13.39
C SER A 42 0.46 8.79 12.44
N GLY A 43 0.21 10.04 12.86
CA GLY A 43 -0.49 11.01 12.03
C GLY A 43 -0.10 12.45 12.33
N ALA A 44 -0.23 13.32 11.33
CA ALA A 44 0.00 14.75 11.41
C ALA A 44 -1.34 15.52 11.55
N TYR A 45 -1.64 15.96 12.77
CA TYR A 45 -2.93 16.55 13.15
C TYR A 45 -2.90 18.07 13.16
N CYS A 46 -3.98 18.68 12.67
CA CYS A 46 -4.10 20.13 12.53
C CYS A 46 -4.35 20.80 13.89
N GLY A 47 -3.40 21.62 14.35
CA GLY A 47 -3.47 22.34 15.61
C GLY A 47 -2.19 22.25 16.44
N HIS A 48 -2.11 23.06 17.48
CA HIS A 48 -1.07 23.01 18.51
C HIS A 48 -1.56 22.16 19.68
N ASP A 49 -0.67 21.35 20.28
CA ASP A 49 -0.98 20.45 21.40
C ASP A 49 -2.21 19.54 21.19
N VAL A 50 -2.42 19.08 19.96
CA VAL A 50 -3.53 18.16 19.66
C VAL A 50 -3.17 16.76 20.15
N ASP A 51 -3.93 16.24 21.12
CA ASP A 51 -3.93 14.82 21.43
C ASP A 51 -4.93 14.10 20.53
N ALA A 52 -4.41 13.39 19.53
CA ALA A 52 -5.23 12.66 18.57
C ALA A 52 -5.36 11.17 18.92
N ARG A 53 -5.16 10.81 20.19
CA ARG A 53 -5.27 9.42 20.65
C ARG A 53 -6.62 9.16 21.28
N HIS A 54 -7.26 8.07 20.87
CA HIS A 54 -8.43 7.49 21.54
C HIS A 54 -8.01 6.17 22.20
N VAL A 55 -8.23 6.05 23.51
CA VAL A 55 -7.79 4.87 24.31
C VAL A 55 -6.29 4.57 24.14
N GLY A 56 -5.48 5.62 23.96
CA GLY A 56 -4.01 5.50 23.79
C GLY A 56 -3.55 5.18 22.37
N VAL A 57 -4.46 5.00 21.42
CA VAL A 57 -4.16 4.68 20.01
C VAL A 57 -4.48 5.90 19.14
N VAL A 58 -3.61 6.24 18.19
CA VAL A 58 -3.85 7.35 17.26
C VAL A 58 -5.10 7.08 16.41
N ASP A 59 -6.01 8.05 16.36
CA ASP A 59 -7.33 7.93 15.73
C ASP A 59 -7.34 8.57 14.33
N PRO A 60 -7.45 7.78 13.25
CA PRO A 60 -7.46 8.28 11.87
C PRO A 60 -8.72 9.06 11.50
N THR A 61 -9.77 9.05 12.33
CA THR A 61 -11.04 9.74 12.05
C THR A 61 -11.01 11.22 12.44
N LEU A 62 -9.98 11.66 13.19
CA LEU A 62 -9.82 13.03 13.64
C LEU A 62 -9.25 13.95 12.54
N ASN A 63 -9.06 15.23 12.86
CA ASN A 63 -8.65 16.26 11.89
C ASN A 63 -7.13 16.23 11.61
N TRP A 64 -6.70 15.31 10.75
CA TRP A 64 -5.34 15.27 10.20
C TRP A 64 -5.27 15.86 8.80
N GLY A 65 -4.11 16.41 8.47
CA GLY A 65 -3.93 17.23 7.27
C GLY A 65 -2.81 16.80 6.35
N ASP A 66 -1.88 15.95 6.80
CA ASP A 66 -0.75 15.49 5.99
C ASP A 66 -0.68 13.96 6.04
N ASN A 67 0.41 13.37 6.52
CA ASN A 67 0.58 11.92 6.49
C ASN A 67 -0.15 11.23 7.65
N TYR A 68 -0.75 10.09 7.35
CA TYR A 68 -1.11 9.06 8.32
C TYR A 68 -0.49 7.73 7.89
N ALA A 69 0.05 6.98 8.85
CA ALA A 69 0.58 5.64 8.63
C ALA A 69 0.15 4.69 9.74
N SER A 70 -0.12 3.44 9.37
CA SER A 70 -0.36 2.33 10.28
C SER A 70 0.54 1.17 9.90
N PHE A 71 1.13 0.52 10.90
CA PHE A 71 1.90 -0.69 10.76
C PHE A 71 1.40 -1.69 11.79
N THR A 72 0.92 -2.84 11.34
CA THR A 72 0.46 -3.93 12.19
C THR A 72 1.24 -5.19 11.85
N ALA A 73 1.65 -5.96 12.85
CA ALA A 73 2.34 -7.22 12.63
C ALA A 73 2.04 -8.26 13.71
N ASN A 74 1.88 -9.49 13.26
CA ASN A 74 1.72 -10.69 14.08
C ASN A 74 2.86 -11.64 13.75
N PHE A 75 3.86 -11.75 14.63
CA PHE A 75 5.08 -12.48 14.28
C PHE A 75 5.70 -13.22 15.47
N ASP A 76 6.50 -14.23 15.18
CA ASP A 76 7.36 -14.88 16.15
C ASP A 76 8.60 -14.01 16.42
N PRO A 77 8.77 -13.45 17.63
CA PRO A 77 9.88 -12.56 17.92
C PRO A 77 11.25 -13.27 17.94
N ALA A 78 11.30 -14.61 17.89
CA ALA A 78 12.56 -15.36 17.83
C ALA A 78 13.14 -15.45 16.41
N ASN A 79 12.30 -15.45 15.38
CA ASN A 79 12.72 -15.67 13.99
C ASN A 79 12.10 -14.69 12.97
N MET A 80 11.20 -13.80 13.40
CA MET A 80 10.51 -12.81 12.56
C MET A 80 9.53 -13.39 11.52
N ALA A 81 9.22 -14.68 11.56
CA ALA A 81 8.18 -15.25 10.71
C ALA A 81 6.79 -14.78 11.17
N GLY A 82 5.88 -14.55 10.23
CA GLY A 82 4.54 -14.03 10.49
C GLY A 82 4.06 -13.04 9.44
N ASP A 83 2.99 -12.34 9.76
CA ASP A 83 2.26 -11.45 8.85
C ASP A 83 2.41 -9.99 9.25
N TYR A 84 2.55 -9.13 8.24
CA TYR A 84 2.86 -7.72 8.37
C TYR A 84 1.98 -6.92 7.41
N ALA A 85 1.42 -5.82 7.89
CA ALA A 85 0.64 -4.88 7.10
C ALA A 85 1.11 -3.47 7.38
N TYR A 86 1.44 -2.72 6.33
CA TYR A 86 1.75 -1.31 6.39
C TYR A 86 0.82 -0.55 5.46
N ALA A 87 0.22 0.51 5.96
CA ALA A 87 -0.62 1.41 5.19
C ALA A 87 -0.15 2.86 5.37
N TRP A 88 -0.11 3.61 4.28
CA TRP A 88 0.19 5.04 4.29
C TRP A 88 -0.80 5.82 3.43
N GLN A 89 -1.29 6.94 3.96
CA GLN A 89 -2.15 7.86 3.26
C GLN A 89 -1.59 9.28 3.36
N ALA A 90 -1.48 9.95 2.21
CA ALA A 90 -0.81 11.25 2.08
C ALA A 90 -1.66 12.43 2.60
N GLY A 91 -2.96 12.22 2.82
CA GLY A 91 -3.89 13.24 3.30
C GLY A 91 -5.30 12.68 3.52
N VAL A 92 -6.09 13.35 4.35
CA VAL A 92 -7.46 12.93 4.69
C VAL A 92 -8.41 12.86 3.48
N HIS A 93 -8.08 13.58 2.40
CA HIS A 93 -8.84 13.57 1.15
C HIS A 93 -8.25 12.66 0.07
N ASP A 94 -7.19 11.91 0.38
CA ASP A 94 -6.76 10.84 -0.50
C ASP A 94 -7.86 9.76 -0.55
N ARG A 95 -8.08 9.20 -1.74
CA ARG A 95 -9.20 8.29 -2.01
C ARG A 95 -8.93 6.85 -1.55
N ALA A 96 -7.66 6.54 -1.28
CA ALA A 96 -7.20 5.21 -0.89
C ALA A 96 -5.88 5.32 -0.11
N SER A 97 -5.60 4.33 0.72
CA SER A 97 -4.27 4.14 1.30
C SER A 97 -3.36 3.41 0.30
N ARG A 98 -2.04 3.56 0.47
CA ARG A 98 -1.04 2.69 -0.16
C ARG A 98 -0.69 1.61 0.83
N VAL A 99 -0.89 0.36 0.43
CA VAL A 99 -0.77 -0.80 1.31
C VAL A 99 0.39 -1.66 0.85
N LEU A 100 1.19 -2.10 1.82
CA LEU A 100 2.20 -3.12 1.69
C LEU A 100 1.89 -4.23 2.70
N ASN A 101 1.47 -5.39 2.21
CA ASN A 101 1.35 -6.60 3.00
C ASN A 101 2.61 -7.46 2.80
N LEU A 102 3.07 -8.15 3.83
CA LEU A 102 4.20 -9.05 3.77
C LEU A 102 3.91 -10.25 4.66
N GLY A 103 4.03 -11.43 4.08
CA GLY A 103 4.04 -12.67 4.83
C GLY A 103 5.43 -13.29 4.81
N VAL A 104 5.92 -13.74 5.97
CA VAL A 104 7.25 -14.33 6.14
C VAL A 104 7.11 -15.75 6.68
N ASN A 105 7.62 -16.72 5.91
CA ASN A 105 7.56 -18.14 6.23
C ASN A 105 8.57 -18.53 7.33
N ASN A 106 8.16 -19.47 8.19
CA ASN A 106 9.00 -19.99 9.27
C ASN A 106 9.91 -21.14 8.79
N HIS A 107 10.98 -20.81 8.07
CA HIS A 107 12.08 -21.74 7.77
C HIS A 107 13.42 -21.01 7.58
N SER A 108 14.48 -21.72 7.19
CA SER A 108 15.83 -21.15 7.06
C SER A 108 16.43 -21.39 5.66
N PRO A 109 16.89 -20.35 4.94
CA PRO A 109 16.70 -18.93 5.25
C PRO A 109 15.20 -18.56 5.25
N LEU A 110 14.82 -17.46 5.92
CA LEU A 110 13.45 -16.95 5.83
C LEU A 110 13.17 -16.57 4.37
N ASP A 111 11.97 -16.85 3.90
CA ASP A 111 11.45 -16.29 2.66
C ASP A 111 9.98 -15.88 2.87
N GLY A 112 9.36 -15.37 1.82
CA GLY A 112 8.01 -14.87 1.91
C GLY A 112 7.52 -14.23 0.62
N GLU A 113 6.34 -13.62 0.71
CA GLU A 113 5.77 -12.82 -0.36
C GLU A 113 5.34 -11.44 0.16
N ALA A 114 5.68 -10.40 -0.60
CA ALA A 114 5.21 -9.05 -0.40
C ALA A 114 4.17 -8.69 -1.46
N TYR A 115 3.15 -7.95 -1.04
CA TYR A 115 2.06 -7.50 -1.89
C TYR A 115 1.91 -5.99 -1.75
N PHE A 116 1.91 -5.29 -2.87
CA PHE A 116 1.67 -3.86 -2.93
C PHE A 116 0.41 -3.55 -3.72
N GLY A 117 -0.37 -2.62 -3.18
CA GLY A 117 -1.53 -2.08 -3.84
C GLY A 117 -2.08 -0.86 -3.12
N TYR A 118 -3.32 -0.54 -3.42
CA TYR A 118 -4.13 0.43 -2.73
C TYR A 118 -5.23 -0.31 -1.97
N GLY A 119 -5.59 0.20 -0.80
CA GLY A 119 -6.69 -0.33 0.00
C GLY A 119 -7.68 0.77 0.39
N ALA A 120 -8.57 0.45 1.32
CA ALA A 120 -9.46 1.40 1.96
C ALA A 120 -8.74 2.65 2.49
N ARG A 121 -9.48 3.74 2.73
CA ARG A 121 -8.92 4.92 3.39
C ARG A 121 -8.68 4.60 4.85
N VAL A 122 -7.61 5.12 5.43
CA VAL A 122 -7.24 4.84 6.83
C VAL A 122 -8.30 5.30 7.84
N GLN A 123 -9.14 6.27 7.49
CA GLN A 123 -10.26 6.73 8.31
C GLN A 123 -11.54 5.89 8.18
N ASP A 124 -11.62 5.02 7.16
CA ASP A 124 -12.74 4.10 6.98
C ASP A 124 -12.47 2.76 7.71
N ASP A 125 -11.23 2.57 8.17
CA ASP A 125 -10.81 1.41 8.93
C ASP A 125 -10.55 1.76 10.41
N SER A 126 -11.35 1.19 11.31
CA SER A 126 -11.24 1.47 12.74
C SER A 126 -10.06 0.77 13.42
N ASP A 127 -9.70 -0.43 12.97
CA ASP A 127 -8.61 -1.20 13.57
C ASP A 127 -7.25 -0.90 12.92
N GLY A 128 -7.26 -0.15 11.81
CA GLY A 128 -6.08 0.41 11.16
C GLY A 128 -5.19 -0.69 10.57
N VAL A 129 -5.72 -1.88 10.36
CA VAL A 129 -5.10 -2.93 9.56
C VAL A 129 -5.69 -2.83 8.17
N LEU A 130 -4.84 -2.86 7.15
CA LEU A 130 -5.31 -2.72 5.78
C LEU A 130 -4.62 -3.76 4.90
N VAL A 131 -5.40 -4.35 4.02
CA VAL A 131 -4.95 -5.25 2.97
C VAL A 131 -5.11 -4.55 1.61
N ALA A 132 -4.27 -4.89 0.65
CA ALA A 132 -4.43 -4.40 -0.71
C ALA A 132 -5.77 -4.87 -1.29
N ASP A 133 -6.56 -3.94 -1.83
CA ASP A 133 -7.81 -4.22 -2.55
C ASP A 133 -7.58 -4.26 -4.07
N GLY A 134 -6.58 -3.52 -4.53
CA GLY A 134 -6.33 -3.39 -5.96
C GLY A 134 -5.23 -2.38 -6.30
N ILE A 135 -5.20 -1.94 -7.56
CA ILE A 135 -4.24 -0.96 -8.06
C ILE A 135 -4.92 0.07 -8.96
N TYR A 136 -4.44 1.32 -8.88
CA TYR A 136 -4.76 2.36 -9.87
C TYR A 136 -3.68 2.37 -10.96
N CYS A 137 -3.97 1.74 -12.10
CA CYS A 137 -2.98 1.60 -13.17
C CYS A 137 -2.75 2.88 -13.97
N ASN A 138 -3.80 3.67 -14.19
CA ASN A 138 -3.70 5.01 -14.75
C ASN A 138 -4.17 6.05 -13.73
N TRP A 139 -3.28 6.41 -12.80
CA TRP A 139 -3.62 7.33 -11.71
C TRP A 139 -3.63 8.82 -12.12
N ALA A 140 -2.75 9.24 -13.05
CA ALA A 140 -2.53 10.67 -13.36
C ALA A 140 -2.64 11.04 -14.85
N ALA A 141 -2.79 10.08 -15.77
CA ALA A 141 -2.82 10.45 -17.20
C ALA A 141 -4.18 11.01 -17.62
N PRO A 142 -4.22 11.86 -18.66
CA PRO A 142 -5.46 12.28 -19.30
C PRO A 142 -6.36 11.09 -19.65
N GLY A 143 -7.66 11.20 -19.36
CA GLY A 143 -8.61 10.10 -19.59
C GLY A 143 -8.60 8.98 -18.52
N SER A 144 -7.93 9.20 -17.38
CA SER A 144 -8.03 8.30 -16.21
C SER A 144 -9.49 8.11 -15.79
N SER A 145 -9.91 6.86 -15.63
CA SER A 145 -11.22 6.51 -15.06
C SER A 145 -11.28 6.70 -13.55
N GLY A 146 -10.12 6.82 -12.88
CA GLY A 146 -10.00 6.80 -11.42
C GLY A 146 -10.46 5.51 -10.76
N GLY A 147 -10.76 4.46 -11.54
CA GLY A 147 -11.24 3.17 -11.05
C GLY A 147 -10.10 2.26 -10.65
N MET A 148 -10.23 1.64 -9.47
CA MET A 148 -9.29 0.63 -9.00
C MET A 148 -9.52 -0.69 -9.75
N GLN A 149 -8.45 -1.36 -10.12
CA GLN A 149 -8.49 -2.71 -10.70
C GLN A 149 -8.14 -3.72 -9.62
N ALA A 150 -8.85 -4.85 -9.55
CA ALA A 150 -8.67 -5.91 -8.56
C ALA A 150 -7.40 -6.75 -8.85
N TYR A 151 -6.26 -6.08 -8.82
CA TYR A 151 -4.92 -6.61 -9.03
C TYR A 151 -3.96 -6.08 -7.98
N ALA A 152 -2.94 -6.86 -7.64
CA ALA A 152 -1.84 -6.41 -6.78
C ALA A 152 -0.48 -6.70 -7.42
N GLN A 153 0.52 -5.90 -7.04
CA GLN A 153 1.91 -6.23 -7.33
C GLN A 153 2.38 -7.24 -6.29
N ARG A 154 2.97 -8.35 -6.72
CA ARG A 154 3.49 -9.41 -5.87
C ARG A 154 4.99 -9.58 -6.07
N GLN A 155 5.72 -9.79 -4.99
CA GLN A 155 7.16 -10.07 -5.03
C GLN A 155 7.51 -11.20 -4.08
N PHE A 156 8.31 -12.18 -4.53
CA PHE A 156 8.99 -13.06 -3.59
C PHE A 156 10.13 -12.33 -2.90
N VAL A 157 10.32 -12.63 -1.62
CA VAL A 157 11.44 -12.12 -0.84
C VAL A 157 12.17 -13.28 -0.17
N THR A 158 13.50 -13.18 -0.09
CA THR A 158 14.33 -14.14 0.64
C THR A 158 15.32 -13.38 1.51
N PHE A 159 15.51 -13.82 2.73
CA PHE A 159 16.44 -13.20 3.67
C PHE A 159 17.87 -13.65 3.38
N ASN A 160 18.75 -12.70 3.10
CA ASN A 160 20.18 -12.94 2.96
C ASN A 160 20.87 -12.77 4.32
N THR A 161 21.27 -13.88 4.93
CA THR A 161 21.96 -13.88 6.22
C THR A 161 23.35 -13.25 6.18
N GLY A 162 23.97 -13.15 5.00
CA GLY A 162 25.26 -12.49 4.80
C GLY A 162 25.16 -10.96 4.78
N THR A 163 24.05 -10.40 4.30
CA THR A 163 23.82 -8.94 4.24
C THR A 163 22.87 -8.41 5.31
N GLY A 164 22.06 -9.28 5.93
CA GLY A 164 21.03 -8.89 6.89
C GLY A 164 19.79 -8.24 6.24
N HIS A 165 19.59 -8.46 4.94
CA HIS A 165 18.49 -7.84 4.18
C HIS A 165 17.68 -8.87 3.40
N PHE A 166 16.40 -8.58 3.21
CA PHE A 166 15.58 -9.27 2.21
C PHE A 166 15.97 -8.81 0.81
N TYR A 167 16.03 -9.76 -0.12
CA TYR A 167 16.22 -9.51 -1.55
C TYR A 167 15.17 -10.25 -2.36
N MET A 168 14.94 -9.80 -3.59
CA MET A 168 14.11 -10.53 -4.54
C MET A 168 14.96 -11.57 -5.28
N PRO A 169 14.63 -12.87 -5.21
CA PRO A 169 15.23 -13.85 -6.08
C PRO A 169 14.87 -13.57 -7.55
N ALA A 170 15.64 -14.12 -8.48
CA ALA A 170 15.34 -13.97 -9.91
C ALA A 170 14.07 -14.74 -10.28
N GLY A 171 13.07 -14.03 -10.81
CA GLY A 171 11.78 -14.60 -11.21
C GLY A 171 10.76 -14.68 -10.06
N GLY A 172 9.50 -14.94 -10.41
CA GLY A 172 8.40 -15.14 -9.46
C GLY A 172 7.69 -13.88 -8.95
N SER A 173 8.10 -12.69 -9.37
CA SER A 173 7.39 -11.46 -9.06
C SER A 173 6.39 -11.10 -10.16
N ASP A 174 5.22 -10.64 -9.76
CA ASP A 174 4.17 -10.12 -10.64
C ASP A 174 4.11 -8.60 -10.43
N MET A 175 4.82 -7.83 -11.26
CA MET A 175 4.90 -6.37 -11.09
C MET A 175 4.64 -5.55 -12.36
N ARG A 176 4.54 -6.20 -13.52
CA ARG A 176 4.51 -5.48 -14.81
C ARG A 176 3.07 -5.27 -15.25
N TYR A 177 2.76 -4.02 -15.58
CA TYR A 177 1.44 -3.62 -16.06
C TYR A 177 1.56 -2.45 -17.03
N ALA A 178 0.56 -2.30 -17.90
CA ALA A 178 0.41 -1.11 -18.74
C ALA A 178 -0.24 0.01 -17.91
N PRO A 179 0.22 1.27 -17.96
CA PRO A 179 -0.43 2.38 -17.28
C PRO A 179 -1.71 2.85 -18.02
N THR A 180 -2.57 1.89 -18.35
CA THR A 180 -3.93 2.08 -18.88
C THR A 180 -4.95 1.98 -17.76
N ASN A 181 -6.22 2.30 -18.04
CA ASN A 181 -7.29 2.17 -17.05
C ASN A 181 -7.53 0.70 -16.62
N SER A 182 -7.10 -0.28 -17.41
CA SER A 182 -7.31 -1.72 -17.17
C SER A 182 -6.06 -2.47 -16.72
N CYS A 183 -4.91 -1.80 -16.58
CA CYS A 183 -3.59 -2.40 -16.36
C CYS A 183 -3.06 -3.25 -17.53
N GLN A 184 -3.83 -3.35 -18.61
CA GLN A 184 -3.54 -4.19 -19.77
C GLN A 184 -3.30 -3.35 -21.00
N TYR A 185 -2.48 -3.87 -21.92
CA TYR A 185 -2.27 -3.31 -23.23
C TYR A 185 -2.58 -4.39 -24.27
N ASP A 186 -3.53 -4.10 -25.16
CA ASP A 186 -4.03 -5.04 -26.16
C ASP A 186 -3.22 -5.02 -27.47
N GLY A 187 -2.21 -4.13 -27.56
CA GLY A 187 -1.34 -4.01 -28.72
C GLY A 187 -1.93 -3.26 -29.90
N THR A 188 -3.09 -2.63 -29.73
CA THR A 188 -3.81 -2.00 -30.85
C THR A 188 -3.61 -0.49 -30.98
N ASP A 189 -3.01 0.17 -29.97
CA ASP A 189 -2.70 1.61 -29.96
C ASP A 189 -1.19 1.90 -29.95
N SER A 190 -0.76 3.16 -30.13
CA SER A 190 0.64 3.55 -29.87
C SER A 190 0.80 3.97 -28.40
N PHE A 191 1.19 3.02 -27.54
CA PHE A 191 1.62 3.33 -26.18
C PHE A 191 3.09 3.75 -26.17
N TRP A 192 3.34 5.00 -25.77
CA TRP A 192 4.66 5.60 -25.63
C TRP A 192 4.80 6.14 -24.19
N TYR A 193 5.90 5.80 -23.53
CA TYR A 193 6.25 6.31 -22.20
C TYR A 193 7.62 6.98 -22.29
N ASP A 194 7.61 8.31 -22.16
CA ASP A 194 8.80 9.16 -22.11
C ASP A 194 9.55 8.94 -20.79
N ARG A 195 10.65 8.19 -20.82
CA ARG A 195 11.34 7.78 -19.58
C ARG A 195 12.25 8.88 -19.05
N ASP A 196 12.84 9.69 -19.92
CA ASP A 196 13.79 10.74 -19.55
C ASP A 196 13.20 12.15 -19.63
N LEU A 197 11.92 12.25 -20.00
CA LEU A 197 11.13 13.49 -20.05
C LEU A 197 11.65 14.49 -21.09
N ASP A 198 12.32 14.00 -22.14
CA ASP A 198 12.91 14.83 -23.20
C ASP A 198 11.92 15.25 -24.29
N GLY A 199 10.70 14.70 -24.29
CA GLY A 199 9.63 15.01 -25.24
C GLY A 199 9.82 14.43 -26.63
N THR A 200 10.76 13.50 -26.80
CA THR A 200 11.13 12.87 -28.08
C THR A 200 10.74 11.40 -28.05
N VAL A 201 10.07 10.93 -29.11
CA VAL A 201 9.76 9.49 -29.26
C VAL A 201 11.03 8.75 -29.69
N ASN A 202 11.89 8.40 -28.73
CA ASN A 202 13.19 7.76 -28.97
C ASN A 202 13.43 6.47 -28.15
N GLU A 203 12.49 6.10 -27.27
CA GLU A 203 12.52 4.86 -26.52
C GLU A 203 12.44 3.68 -27.47
N THR A 204 13.34 2.73 -27.27
CA THR A 204 13.38 1.53 -28.10
C THR A 204 12.21 0.60 -27.74
N THR A 205 11.86 -0.33 -28.62
CA THR A 205 10.89 -1.39 -28.28
C THR A 205 11.32 -2.23 -27.06
N ASP A 206 12.61 -2.28 -26.74
CA ASP A 206 13.13 -2.92 -25.53
C ASP A 206 12.83 -2.11 -24.25
N ASP A 207 12.55 -0.81 -24.39
CA ASP A 207 12.12 0.09 -23.30
C ASP A 207 10.61 0.03 -23.03
N LEU A 208 9.84 -0.49 -24.00
CA LEU A 208 8.39 -0.68 -23.96
C LEU A 208 8.06 -2.15 -23.66
N ALA A 209 8.50 -2.64 -22.49
CA ALA A 209 8.34 -4.02 -22.04
C ALA A 209 6.91 -4.40 -21.59
N VAL A 210 5.89 -3.75 -22.17
CA VAL A 210 4.49 -4.21 -22.13
C VAL A 210 4.05 -4.53 -23.56
N THR A 211 4.89 -5.27 -24.29
CA THR A 211 4.59 -5.70 -25.66
C THR A 211 3.73 -6.97 -25.60
N PRO A 212 2.57 -7.05 -26.26
CA PRO A 212 1.71 -8.22 -26.25
C PRO A 212 2.24 -9.27 -27.22
N THR A 213 3.41 -9.83 -26.91
CA THR A 213 3.95 -10.99 -27.63
C THR A 213 3.39 -12.26 -27.02
N SER A 214 2.07 -12.48 -27.15
CA SER A 214 1.41 -13.78 -27.02
C SER A 214 1.77 -14.71 -25.83
N ALA A 215 2.24 -14.20 -24.68
CA ALA A 215 2.50 -15.04 -23.50
C ALA A 215 2.42 -14.30 -22.14
N ASN A 216 1.49 -13.34 -22.00
CA ASN A 216 1.25 -12.44 -20.85
C ASN A 216 2.16 -11.20 -20.74
N PRO A 217 1.77 -10.06 -21.37
CA PRO A 217 2.30 -8.73 -21.05
C PRO A 217 1.74 -8.18 -19.72
N PHE A 218 0.73 -8.84 -19.15
CA PHE A 218 0.10 -8.54 -17.88
C PHE A 218 0.65 -9.52 -16.84
N ASP A 219 1.29 -8.97 -15.81
CA ASP A 219 2.01 -9.70 -14.78
C ASP A 219 1.70 -9.06 -13.44
N LEU A 220 0.41 -9.05 -13.07
CA LEU A 220 -0.06 -8.70 -11.74
C LEU A 220 -0.81 -9.88 -11.16
N MET A 221 -0.80 -10.00 -9.83
CA MET A 221 -1.62 -10.97 -9.13
C MET A 221 -3.10 -10.59 -9.26
N ALA A 222 -3.91 -11.51 -9.77
CA ALA A 222 -5.35 -11.33 -9.87
C ALA A 222 -6.07 -11.68 -8.58
N ALA A 223 -7.17 -10.97 -8.31
CA ALA A 223 -8.13 -11.37 -7.29
C ALA A 223 -8.67 -12.78 -7.57
N VAL A 224 -8.94 -13.52 -6.51
CA VAL A 224 -9.54 -14.86 -6.57
C VAL A 224 -10.70 -14.91 -5.60
N GLU A 225 -11.64 -15.80 -5.85
CA GLU A 225 -12.72 -16.11 -4.91
C GLU A 225 -12.34 -17.41 -4.21
N THR A 226 -12.44 -17.42 -2.88
CA THR A 226 -12.11 -18.59 -2.06
C THR A 226 -13.09 -18.86 -0.93
N ASP A 227 -13.96 -17.91 -0.58
CA ASP A 227 -14.84 -18.01 0.59
C ASP A 227 -16.31 -18.35 0.29
N GLY A 228 -16.72 -18.38 -0.97
CA GLY A 228 -18.08 -18.72 -1.40
C GLY A 228 -19.03 -17.52 -1.56
N ASP A 229 -18.57 -16.27 -1.36
CA ASP A 229 -19.42 -15.08 -1.42
C ASP A 229 -19.69 -14.57 -2.85
N GLY A 230 -18.95 -15.11 -3.84
CA GLY A 230 -19.08 -14.78 -5.26
C GLY A 230 -18.38 -13.48 -5.70
N THR A 231 -17.60 -12.85 -4.84
CA THR A 231 -16.86 -11.60 -5.10
C THR A 231 -15.36 -11.83 -4.93
N PRO A 232 -14.60 -12.05 -6.01
CA PRO A 232 -13.15 -12.26 -5.88
C PRO A 232 -12.45 -11.00 -5.37
N THR A 233 -11.58 -11.15 -4.38
CA THR A 233 -10.78 -10.08 -3.80
C THR A 233 -9.29 -10.37 -3.80
N ILE A 234 -8.48 -9.32 -3.63
CA ILE A 234 -7.03 -9.46 -3.43
C ILE A 234 -6.72 -10.01 -2.04
N ALA A 235 -7.51 -9.66 -1.02
CA ALA A 235 -7.36 -10.23 0.32
C ALA A 235 -7.50 -11.75 0.31
N GLU A 236 -8.50 -12.29 -0.40
CA GLU A 236 -8.62 -13.74 -0.63
C GLU A 236 -7.44 -14.32 -1.40
N ALA A 237 -6.92 -13.59 -2.40
CA ALA A 237 -5.72 -14.02 -3.12
C ALA A 237 -4.50 -14.13 -2.22
N ILE A 238 -4.30 -13.19 -1.29
CA ILE A 238 -3.22 -13.22 -0.29
C ILE A 238 -3.45 -14.37 0.69
N ALA A 239 -4.67 -14.53 1.21
CA ALA A 239 -5.04 -15.62 2.12
C ALA A 239 -4.85 -17.01 1.49
N ALA A 240 -5.16 -17.17 0.20
CA ALA A 240 -4.93 -18.41 -0.54
C ALA A 240 -3.44 -18.78 -0.65
N ARG A 241 -2.52 -17.82 -0.46
CA ARG A 241 -1.07 -18.06 -0.39
C ARG A 241 -0.60 -18.44 1.02
N GLY A 242 -1.49 -18.42 2.01
CA GLY A 242 -1.22 -18.78 3.39
C GLY A 242 -0.82 -17.61 4.29
N TYR A 243 -1.14 -16.37 3.90
CA TYR A 243 -0.87 -15.17 4.69
C TYR A 243 -2.16 -14.51 5.10
N ASP A 244 -2.30 -14.25 6.40
CA ASP A 244 -3.51 -13.68 6.97
C ASP A 244 -3.32 -12.18 7.25
N GLU A 245 -4.43 -11.46 7.33
CA GLU A 245 -4.43 -10.10 7.84
C GLU A 245 -4.00 -10.09 9.33
N PRO A 246 -2.98 -9.30 9.72
CA PRO A 246 -2.50 -9.30 11.09
C PRO A 246 -3.48 -8.59 12.03
N VAL A 247 -3.83 -9.24 13.13
CA VAL A 247 -4.78 -8.70 14.12
C VAL A 247 -4.11 -7.67 15.05
N ALA A 248 -4.67 -6.46 15.13
CA ALA A 248 -4.22 -5.42 16.07
C ALA A 248 -4.27 -5.88 17.55
N PRO A 249 -3.37 -5.40 18.44
CA PRO A 249 -3.28 -5.81 19.85
C PRO A 249 -4.48 -5.54 20.75
#